data_AF-A0A4S3JUP9-F1
#
_entry.id   AF-A0A4S3JUP9-F1
#
_cell.length_a   1.000
_cell.length_b   1.000
_cell.length_c   1.000
_cell.angle_alpha   90.00
_cell.angle_beta   90.00
_cell.angle_gamma   90.00
#
_symmetry.space_group_name_H-M   'P 1'
#
loop_
_entity.id
_entity.type
_entity.pdbx_description
1 polymer ?
#
loop_
_entity_poly.entity_id
_entity_poly.type
_entity_poly.pdbx_seq_one_letter_code
_entity_poly.pdbx_strand_id
1 'polypeptide(L)'
;MALAFSTVPSGAKIIPSAFEIHISDEQIQELQLLIRHSKIAPPTFEGQQQDRKYGIRTKWLADAREAWKSFNWRTIEDHLNGFPQFTYDIEGLTIHLVALFSVRPDAIPIVLIHGWPGKFLAELPTLET
;
A
#
# COMPACT_ATOMS: atom_id res chain seq x y z
N MET A 1 4.60 -1.84 21.12
CA MET A 1 4.07 -3.13 21.63
C MET A 1 4.50 -4.22 20.67
N ALA A 2 4.84 -5.43 21.12
CA ALA A 2 5.18 -6.50 20.18
C ALA A 2 3.91 -6.91 19.41
N LEU A 3 3.91 -6.73 18.09
CA LEU A 3 2.81 -7.20 17.23
C LEU A 3 2.77 -8.73 17.26
N ALA A 4 1.56 -9.32 17.26
CA ALA A 4 1.42 -10.76 17.06
C ALA A 4 2.07 -11.16 15.72
N PHE A 5 2.58 -12.39 15.62
CA PHE A 5 3.24 -12.92 14.42
C PHE A 5 4.53 -12.20 13.96
N SER A 6 5.11 -11.34 14.79
CA SER A 6 6.35 -10.60 14.47
C SER A 6 7.64 -11.34 14.85
N THR A 7 7.55 -12.48 15.55
CA THR A 7 8.73 -13.24 15.99
C THR A 7 9.43 -13.89 14.81
N VAL A 8 10.63 -13.40 14.49
CA VAL A 8 11.46 -13.94 13.40
C VAL A 8 11.80 -15.41 13.67
N PRO A 9 11.67 -16.31 12.67
CA PRO A 9 12.00 -17.72 12.83
C PRO A 9 13.45 -17.92 13.31
N SER A 10 13.66 -18.84 14.25
CA SER A 10 14.97 -19.06 14.91
C SER A 10 16.09 -19.47 13.95
N GLY A 11 15.76 -20.03 12.78
CA GLY A 11 16.71 -20.38 11.73
C GLY A 11 17.09 -19.23 10.79
N ALA A 12 16.56 -18.02 10.99
CA ALA A 12 16.87 -16.87 10.15
C ALA A 12 18.36 -16.50 10.28
N LYS A 13 19.07 -16.50 9.14
CA LYS A 13 20.50 -16.13 9.07
C LYS A 13 20.72 -14.62 9.14
N ILE A 14 19.71 -13.85 8.75
CA ILE A 14 19.71 -12.39 8.75
C ILE A 14 18.47 -11.98 9.55
N ILE A 15 18.66 -11.10 10.53
CA ILE A 15 17.56 -10.55 11.30
C ILE A 15 17.10 -9.26 10.59
N PRO A 16 15.82 -9.15 10.22
CA PRO A 16 15.31 -7.94 9.59
C PRO A 16 15.20 -6.79 10.58
N SER A 17 15.19 -5.57 10.05
CA SER A 17 14.79 -4.39 10.81
C SER A 17 13.27 -4.27 10.79
N ALA A 18 12.66 -4.08 11.97
CA ALA A 18 11.25 -3.74 12.06
C ALA A 18 10.99 -2.41 11.33
N PHE A 19 9.84 -2.34 10.66
CA PHE A 19 9.44 -1.19 9.85
C PHE A 19 8.02 -0.77 10.22
N GLU A 20 7.78 0.53 10.24
CA GLU A 20 6.45 1.11 10.33
C GLU A 20 6.33 2.18 9.26
N ILE A 21 5.15 2.24 8.63
CA ILE A 21 4.82 3.29 7.68
C ILE A 21 4.54 4.55 8.48
N HIS A 22 5.29 5.61 8.22
CA HIS A 22 5.02 6.91 8.81
C HIS A 22 5.26 7.99 7.76
N ILE A 23 4.18 8.38 7.07
CA ILE A 23 4.22 9.51 6.14
C ILE A 23 4.07 10.79 6.93
N SER A 24 4.92 11.77 6.62
CA SER A 24 4.90 13.08 7.32
C SER A 24 3.61 13.84 7.03
N ASP A 25 3.15 14.66 7.99
CA ASP A 25 1.98 15.51 7.79
C ASP A 25 2.20 16.48 6.62
N GLU A 26 3.43 16.93 6.41
CA GLU A 26 3.83 17.79 5.31
C GLU A 26 3.55 17.13 3.96
N GLN A 27 3.91 15.86 3.79
CA GLN A 27 3.64 15.10 2.55
C GLN A 27 2.13 14.89 2.32
N ILE A 28 1.37 14.64 3.39
CA ILE A 28 -0.09 14.49 3.30
C ILE A 28 -0.74 15.81 2.87
N GLN A 29 -0.31 16.93 3.46
CA GLN A 29 -0.79 18.26 3.12
C GLN A 29 -0.39 18.66 1.69
N GLU A 30 0.83 18.33 1.27
CA GLU A 30 1.31 18.53 -0.10
C GLU A 30 0.42 17.78 -1.09
N LEU A 31 0.14 16.49 -0.86
CA LEU A 31 -0.74 15.70 -1.71
C LEU A 31 -2.14 16.35 -1.84
N GLN A 32 -2.73 16.79 -0.72
CA GLN A 32 -4.02 17.48 -0.74
C GLN A 32 -3.97 18.80 -1.53
N LEU A 33 -2.87 19.55 -1.44
CA LEU A 33 -2.66 20.76 -2.23
C LEU A 33 -2.57 20.43 -3.72
N LEU A 34 -1.76 19.45 -4.11
CA LEU A 34 -1.58 19.02 -5.50
C LEU A 34 -2.90 18.54 -6.12
N ILE A 35 -3.68 17.73 -5.41
CA ILE A 35 -5.01 17.28 -5.85
C ILE A 35 -5.95 18.47 -6.05
N ARG A 36 -5.96 19.43 -5.10
CA ARG A 36 -6.80 20.64 -5.20
C ARG A 36 -6.41 21.53 -6.38
N HIS A 37 -5.14 21.66 -6.73
CA HIS A 37 -4.71 22.50 -7.85
C HIS A 37 -4.66 21.79 -9.21
N SER A 38 -4.78 20.46 -9.23
CA SER A 38 -4.80 19.69 -10.47
C SER A 38 -6.01 20.06 -11.34
N LYS A 39 -5.73 20.41 -12.61
CA LYS A 39 -6.74 20.69 -13.62
C LYS A 39 -7.26 19.37 -14.21
N ILE A 40 -8.55 19.32 -14.50
CA ILE A 40 -9.17 18.22 -15.25
C ILE A 40 -9.32 18.66 -16.70
N ALA A 41 -9.12 17.72 -17.64
CA ALA A 41 -9.32 17.97 -19.06
C ALA A 41 -10.75 18.46 -19.36
N PRO A 42 -10.95 19.35 -20.35
CA PRO A 42 -12.29 19.72 -20.78
C PRO A 42 -13.05 18.51 -21.33
N PRO A 43 -14.38 18.59 -21.43
CA PRO A 43 -15.17 17.53 -22.07
C PRO A 43 -14.70 17.28 -23.51
N THR A 44 -14.45 16.01 -23.84
CA THR A 44 -14.17 15.55 -25.21
C THR A 44 -15.11 14.40 -25.58
N PHE A 45 -15.17 14.05 -26.85
CA PHE A 45 -15.91 12.88 -27.32
C PHE A 45 -15.47 11.61 -26.58
N GLU A 46 -14.16 11.39 -26.44
CA GLU A 46 -13.57 10.21 -25.80
C GLU A 46 -13.89 10.15 -24.31
N GLY A 47 -13.76 11.29 -23.60
CA GLY A 47 -13.99 11.38 -22.16
C GLY A 47 -15.46 11.21 -21.74
N GLN A 48 -16.39 11.24 -22.71
CA GLN A 48 -17.83 11.08 -22.50
C GLN A 48 -18.35 9.67 -22.83
N GLN A 49 -17.52 8.78 -23.37
CA GLN A 49 -17.91 7.41 -23.71
C GLN A 49 -18.18 6.58 -22.45
N GLN A 50 -19.40 6.06 -22.30
CA GLN A 50 -19.82 5.37 -21.07
C GLN A 50 -19.17 4.00 -20.87
N ASP A 51 -18.81 3.33 -21.97
CA ASP A 51 -18.22 1.99 -22.01
C ASP A 51 -16.72 1.95 -21.68
N ARG A 52 -16.07 3.11 -21.50
CA ARG A 52 -14.62 3.25 -21.24
C ARG A 52 -13.73 2.71 -22.37
N LYS A 53 -14.24 2.60 -23.60
CA LYS A 53 -13.44 2.08 -24.74
C LYS A 53 -12.17 2.87 -25.04
N TYR A 54 -12.10 4.13 -24.60
CA TYR A 54 -10.92 5.00 -24.73
C TYR A 54 -10.25 5.33 -23.39
N GLY A 55 -10.55 4.58 -22.33
CA GLY A 55 -9.98 4.78 -21.00
C GLY A 55 -10.93 5.47 -20.01
N ILE A 56 -10.34 6.20 -19.06
CA ILE A 56 -11.12 6.83 -17.98
C ILE A 56 -12.01 7.95 -18.51
N ARG A 57 -13.19 8.08 -17.90
CA ARG A 57 -14.16 9.14 -18.24
C ARG A 57 -13.83 10.42 -17.48
N THR A 58 -14.07 11.58 -18.09
CA THR A 58 -13.89 12.89 -17.44
C THR A 58 -14.71 12.98 -16.15
N LYS A 59 -15.95 12.45 -16.16
CA LYS A 59 -16.80 12.40 -14.98
C LYS A 59 -16.21 11.53 -13.85
N TRP A 60 -15.71 10.34 -14.18
CA TRP A 60 -15.14 9.46 -13.17
C TRP A 60 -13.91 10.09 -12.50
N LEU A 61 -13.04 10.74 -13.29
CA LEU A 61 -11.85 11.42 -12.75
C LEU A 61 -12.24 12.61 -11.87
N ALA A 62 -13.27 13.37 -12.24
CA ALA A 62 -13.78 14.46 -11.42
C ALA A 62 -14.33 13.96 -10.08
N ASP A 63 -15.17 12.91 -10.11
CA ASP A 63 -15.73 12.30 -8.90
C ASP A 63 -14.61 11.71 -8.01
N ALA A 64 -13.62 11.03 -8.61
CA ALA A 64 -12.47 10.49 -7.90
C ALA A 64 -11.60 11.59 -7.26
N ARG A 65 -11.35 12.71 -7.96
CA ARG A 65 -10.63 13.86 -7.41
C ARG A 65 -11.36 14.46 -6.20
N GLU A 66 -12.69 14.59 -6.26
CA GLU A 66 -13.48 15.08 -5.12
C GLU A 66 -13.41 14.12 -3.93
N ALA A 67 -13.55 12.81 -4.16
CA ALA A 67 -13.40 11.81 -3.10
C ALA A 67 -12.00 11.83 -2.47
N TRP A 68 -10.96 12.04 -3.28
CA TRP A 68 -9.57 12.07 -2.80
C TRP A 68 -9.27 13.30 -1.92
N LYS A 69 -9.98 14.42 -2.08
CA LYS A 69 -9.83 15.58 -1.19
C LYS A 69 -10.24 15.28 0.26
N SER A 70 -11.20 14.38 0.46
CA SER A 70 -11.66 13.93 1.78
C SER A 70 -11.03 12.62 2.26
N PHE A 71 -10.11 12.05 1.48
CA PHE A 71 -9.45 10.80 1.83
C PHE A 71 -8.49 11.01 3.01
N ASN A 72 -8.61 10.16 4.02
CA ASN A 72 -7.75 10.19 5.21
C ASN A 72 -6.68 9.10 5.11
N TRP A 73 -5.43 9.51 4.82
CA TRP A 73 -4.29 8.59 4.75
C TRP A 73 -4.04 7.89 6.09
N ARG A 74 -4.22 8.57 7.23
CA ARG A 74 -3.93 8.01 8.56
C ARG A 74 -4.75 6.76 8.85
N THR A 75 -6.01 6.71 8.39
CA THR A 75 -6.85 5.51 8.52
C THR A 75 -6.26 4.31 7.79
N ILE A 76 -5.66 4.53 6.61
CA ILE A 76 -4.99 3.46 5.87
C ILE A 76 -3.67 3.12 6.54
N GLU A 77 -2.85 4.11 6.89
CA GLU A 77 -1.57 3.91 7.56
C GLU A 77 -1.70 3.07 8.84
N ASP A 78 -2.68 3.39 9.70
CA ASP A 78 -2.96 2.64 10.93
C ASP A 78 -3.32 1.18 10.63
N HIS A 79 -4.14 0.96 9.58
CA HIS A 79 -4.51 -0.37 9.15
C HIS A 79 -3.30 -1.17 8.64
N LEU A 80 -2.42 -0.56 7.84
CA LEU A 80 -1.21 -1.20 7.33
C LEU A 80 -0.20 -1.52 8.43
N ASN A 81 -0.04 -0.63 9.40
CA ASN A 81 0.79 -0.84 10.57
C ASN A 81 0.20 -1.85 11.57
N GLY A 82 -1.04 -2.30 11.35
CA GLY A 82 -1.63 -3.44 12.07
C GLY A 82 -0.94 -4.78 11.76
N PHE A 83 -0.15 -4.86 10.68
CA PHE A 83 0.61 -6.05 10.30
C PHE A 83 2.10 -5.88 10.62
N PRO A 84 2.82 -6.95 11.01
CA PRO A 84 4.28 -6.90 11.14
C PRO A 84 4.94 -6.61 9.80
N GLN A 85 5.75 -5.55 9.76
CA GLN A 85 6.49 -5.14 8.58
C GLN A 85 7.99 -5.08 8.87
N PHE A 86 8.76 -5.38 7.84
CA PHE A 86 10.20 -5.56 7.94
C PHE A 86 10.93 -5.02 6.73
N THR A 87 12.21 -4.69 6.92
CA THR A 87 13.14 -4.36 5.86
C THR A 87 14.42 -5.20 5.94
N TYR A 88 14.97 -5.52 4.78
CA TYR A 88 16.31 -6.11 4.62
C TYR A 88 17.12 -5.28 3.64
N ASP A 89 18.44 -5.23 3.84
CA ASP A 89 19.37 -4.77 2.82
C ASP A 89 19.91 -5.98 2.04
N ILE A 90 19.54 -6.07 0.76
CA ILE A 90 19.96 -7.13 -0.15
C ILE A 90 20.62 -6.47 -1.35
N GLU A 91 21.92 -6.71 -1.54
CA GLU A 91 22.67 -6.17 -2.68
C GLU A 91 22.59 -4.63 -2.81
N GLY A 92 22.51 -3.92 -1.67
CA GLY A 92 22.39 -2.46 -1.62
C GLY A 92 20.97 -1.93 -1.85
N LEU A 93 19.97 -2.81 -1.94
CA LEU A 93 18.56 -2.47 -2.05
C LEU A 93 17.84 -2.73 -0.72
N THR A 94 17.06 -1.76 -0.26
CA THR A 94 16.13 -1.95 0.84
C THR A 94 14.88 -2.67 0.33
N ILE A 95 14.69 -3.91 0.79
CA ILE A 95 13.55 -4.75 0.46
C ILE A 95 12.55 -4.71 1.61
N HIS A 96 11.38 -4.11 1.38
CA HIS A 96 10.25 -4.12 2.31
C HIS A 96 9.39 -5.38 2.13
N LEU A 97 8.89 -5.91 3.25
CA LEU A 97 7.90 -6.99 3.26
C LEU A 97 6.95 -6.89 4.45
N VAL A 98 5.76 -7.45 4.26
CA VAL A 98 4.80 -7.77 5.33
C VAL A 98 4.91 -9.26 5.63
N ALA A 99 4.94 -9.66 6.91
CA ALA A 99 5.05 -11.07 7.27
C ALA A 99 4.21 -11.43 8.49
N LEU A 100 3.62 -12.63 8.43
CA LEU A 100 3.07 -13.33 9.58
C LEU A 100 3.92 -14.56 9.85
N PHE A 101 4.80 -14.49 10.85
CA PHE A 101 5.63 -15.63 11.24
C PHE A 101 4.91 -16.54 12.22
N SER A 102 4.85 -17.83 11.88
CA SER A 102 4.35 -18.85 12.78
C SER A 102 5.34 -19.12 13.91
N VAL A 103 4.82 -19.46 15.09
CA VAL A 103 5.63 -19.98 16.21
C VAL A 103 6.03 -21.44 16.02
N ARG A 104 5.42 -22.13 15.05
CA ARG A 104 5.73 -23.53 14.75
C ARG A 104 7.10 -23.65 14.07
N PRO A 105 8.00 -24.52 14.54
CA PRO A 105 9.32 -24.70 13.93
C PRO A 105 9.27 -25.36 12.54
N ASP A 106 8.16 -26.03 12.21
CA ASP A 106 7.92 -26.77 10.96
C ASP A 106 6.91 -26.07 10.03
N ALA A 107 6.58 -24.80 10.29
CA ALA A 107 5.66 -24.05 9.45
C ALA A 107 6.17 -23.98 8.00
N ILE A 108 5.27 -24.19 7.04
CA ILE A 108 5.58 -24.10 5.61
C ILE A 108 5.79 -22.63 5.25
N PRO A 109 6.98 -22.21 4.79
CA PRO A 109 7.19 -20.84 4.33
C PRO A 109 6.50 -20.62 2.99
N ILE A 110 5.70 -19.56 2.89
CA ILE A 110 5.02 -19.14 1.65
C ILE A 110 5.38 -17.70 1.36
N VAL A 111 5.67 -17.40 0.10
CA VAL A 111 5.90 -16.05 -0.39
C VAL A 111 4.79 -15.68 -1.36
N LEU A 112 4.09 -14.58 -1.09
CA LEU A 112 3.12 -13.96 -1.99
C LEU A 112 3.82 -12.83 -2.73
N ILE A 113 3.78 -12.87 -4.07
CA ILE A 113 4.48 -11.90 -4.93
C ILE A 113 3.43 -11.10 -5.70
N HIS A 114 3.35 -9.80 -5.42
CA HIS A 114 2.44 -8.91 -6.12
C HIS A 114 2.93 -8.57 -7.54
N GLY A 115 2.01 -8.20 -8.42
CA GLY A 115 2.31 -7.72 -9.78
C GLY A 115 2.23 -6.20 -9.92
N TRP A 116 2.18 -5.73 -11.16
CA TRP A 116 1.88 -4.33 -11.52
C TRP A 116 0.43 -4.22 -12.01
N PRO A 117 -0.34 -3.15 -11.67
CA PRO A 117 0.01 -1.96 -10.89
C PRO A 117 -0.11 -2.15 -9.37
N GLY A 118 -0.25 -3.40 -8.92
CA GLY A 118 -0.41 -3.76 -7.52
C GLY A 118 0.80 -3.45 -6.63
N LYS A 119 0.57 -3.66 -5.33
CA LYS A 119 1.53 -3.56 -4.21
C LYS A 119 1.22 -4.70 -3.24
N PHE A 120 2.01 -4.84 -2.17
CA PHE A 120 1.74 -5.78 -1.09
C PHE A 120 0.30 -5.69 -0.53
N LEU A 121 -0.33 -4.51 -0.64
CA LEU A 121 -1.73 -4.25 -0.29
C LEU A 121 -2.73 -5.24 -0.88
N ALA A 122 -2.46 -5.77 -2.09
CA ALA A 122 -3.35 -6.70 -2.76
C ALA A 122 -3.49 -8.04 -2.01
N GLU A 123 -2.48 -8.41 -1.22
CA GLU A 123 -2.40 -9.68 -0.50
C GLU A 123 -2.90 -9.57 0.95
N LEU A 124 -3.11 -8.36 1.48
CA LEU A 124 -3.53 -8.14 2.87
C LEU A 124 -4.83 -8.86 3.25
N PRO A 125 -5.88 -8.91 2.40
CA PRO A 125 -7.09 -9.65 2.74
C PRO A 125 -6.86 -11.14 2.99
N THR A 126 -5.80 -11.73 2.41
CA THR A 126 -5.40 -13.13 2.68
C THR A 126 -4.70 -13.30 4.04
N LEU A 127 -4.19 -12.22 4.62
CA LEU A 127 -3.54 -12.21 5.93
C LEU A 127 -4.52 -11.93 7.09
N GLU A 128 -5.72 -11.45 6.79
CA GLU A 128 -6.76 -11.11 7.77
C GLU A 128 -7.63 -12.29 8.21
N THR A 129 -7.58 -13.40 7.48
CA THR A 129 -8.40 -14.61 7.70
C THR A 129 -7.73 -15.60 8.64
#